data_AF-A0A9P1IKR0-F1
#
_entry.id   AF-A0A9P1IKR0-F1
#
_cell.length_a   1.000
_cell.length_b   1.000
_cell.length_c   1.000
_cell.angle_alpha   90.00
_cell.angle_beta   90.00
_cell.angle_gamma   90.00
#
_symmetry.space_group_name_H-M   'P 1'
#
loop_
_entity.id
_entity.type
_entity.pdbx_description
1 polymer ?
#
loop_
_entity_poly.entity_id
_entity_poly.type
_entity_poly.pdbx_seq_one_letter_code
_entity_poly.pdbx_strand_id
1 'polypeptide(L)'
;MAERCQKMENMMEDLIQHFGESLKIDEPYKLLQRDGNLKLTRADTTALMEKMHEKAAGKFREKMRKLVAEQELEKRFEELKQLETESADRVGFACSNPKEDVNLHVLTTAMKFNNHAKEEVDLLKIDVENAKETVKVDKRSF
;
A
#
# COMPACT_ATOMS: atom_id res chain seq x y z
N MET A 1 -14.29 -2.42 -1.44
CA MET A 1 -13.24 -2.19 -2.45
C MET A 1 -12.67 -0.80 -2.23
N ALA A 2 -11.45 -0.71 -1.72
CA ALA A 2 -10.77 0.56 -1.47
C ALA A 2 -10.78 1.42 -2.75
N GLU A 3 -11.18 2.69 -2.63
CA GLU A 3 -11.31 3.67 -3.72
C GLU A 3 -10.14 3.65 -4.72
N ARG A 4 -8.93 3.33 -4.25
CA ARG A 4 -7.70 3.22 -5.05
C ARG A 4 -7.68 1.99 -5.96
N CYS A 5 -8.16 0.82 -5.51
CA CYS A 5 -8.31 -0.35 -6.38
C CYS A 5 -9.34 -0.07 -7.48
N GLN A 6 -10.45 0.57 -7.15
CA GLN A 6 -11.45 0.96 -8.15
C GLN A 6 -10.89 1.96 -9.17
N LYS A 7 -10.12 2.97 -8.73
CA LYS A 7 -9.43 3.90 -9.64
C LYS A 7 -8.44 3.18 -10.55
N MET A 8 -7.68 2.23 -10.01
CA MET A 8 -6.74 1.42 -10.79
C MET A 8 -7.45 0.54 -11.83
N GLU A 9 -8.60 -0.05 -11.48
CA GLU A 9 -9.44 -0.79 -12.42
C GLU A 9 -9.98 0.13 -13.52
N ASN A 10 -10.46 1.32 -13.17
CA ASN A 10 -10.96 2.29 -14.14
C ASN A 10 -9.86 2.75 -15.12
N MET A 11 -8.66 3.08 -14.61
CA MET A 11 -7.51 3.42 -15.44
C MET A 11 -7.13 2.29 -16.41
N MET A 12 -7.26 1.05 -15.96
CA MET A 12 -7.01 -0.13 -16.80
C MET A 12 -8.06 -0.28 -17.90
N GLU A 13 -9.34 -0.06 -17.60
CA GLU A 13 -10.39 -0.06 -18.62
C GLU A 13 -10.18 1.07 -19.64
N ASP A 14 -9.77 2.26 -19.19
CA ASP A 14 -9.43 3.38 -20.09
C ASP A 14 -8.26 3.02 -21.03
N LEU A 15 -7.22 2.37 -20.51
CA LEU A 15 -6.09 1.86 -21.29
C LEU A 15 -6.50 0.81 -22.32
N ILE A 16 -7.37 -0.12 -21.94
CA ILE A 16 -7.94 -1.11 -22.84
C ILE A 16 -8.72 -0.39 -23.94
N GLN A 17 -9.58 0.58 -23.59
CA GLN A 17 -10.36 1.32 -24.56
C GLN A 17 -9.47 2.08 -25.56
N HIS A 18 -8.45 2.79 -25.10
CA HIS A 18 -7.50 3.49 -25.97
C HIS A 18 -6.73 2.53 -26.89
N PHE A 19 -6.36 1.35 -26.39
CA PHE A 19 -5.76 0.31 -27.23
C PHE A 19 -6.75 -0.14 -28.32
N GLY A 20 -8.03 -0.33 -27.99
CA GLY A 20 -9.08 -0.64 -28.97
C GLY A 20 -9.23 0.45 -30.03
N GLU A 21 -9.17 1.72 -29.63
CA GLU A 21 -9.22 2.87 -30.56
C GLU A 21 -8.02 2.89 -31.51
N SER A 22 -6.82 2.56 -31.04
CA SER A 22 -5.62 2.46 -31.88
C SER A 22 -5.71 1.35 -32.93
N LEU A 23 -6.49 0.29 -32.66
CA LEU A 23 -6.71 -0.81 -33.59
C LEU A 23 -7.79 -0.53 -34.65
N LYS A 24 -8.63 0.50 -34.44
CA LYS A 24 -9.73 0.89 -35.35
C LYS A 24 -9.29 1.78 -36.53
N ILE A 25 -8.02 2.17 -36.58
CA ILE A 25 -7.47 2.99 -37.67
C ILE A 25 -7.49 2.15 -38.96
N ASP A 26 -7.65 2.73 -40.14
CA ASP A 26 -7.60 2.03 -41.45
C ASP A 26 -6.21 1.41 -41.78
N GLU A 27 -5.23 1.64 -40.92
CA GLU A 27 -3.83 1.28 -41.09
C GLU A 27 -3.55 -0.23 -41.08
N PRO A 28 -4.16 -1.06 -40.22
CA PRO A 28 -4.01 -2.52 -40.25
C PRO A 28 -4.59 -3.12 -41.53
N TYR A 29 -5.70 -2.58 -42.04
CA TYR A 29 -6.27 -3.02 -43.32
C TYR A 29 -5.32 -2.71 -44.48
N LYS A 30 -4.76 -1.49 -44.53
CA LYS A 30 -3.76 -1.12 -45.55
C LYS A 30 -2.49 -1.98 -45.48
N LEU A 31 -2.05 -2.37 -44.28
CA LEU A 31 -0.90 -3.24 -44.08
C LEU A 31 -1.18 -4.68 -44.54
N LEU A 32 -2.35 -5.23 -44.21
CA LEU A 32 -2.74 -6.59 -44.59
C LEU A 32 -3.06 -6.72 -46.08
N GLN A 33 -3.56 -5.66 -46.73
CA GLN A 33 -3.75 -5.62 -48.19
C GLN A 33 -2.43 -5.56 -48.98
N ARG A 34 -1.34 -5.06 -48.38
CA ARG A 34 -0.02 -5.03 -49.03
C ARG A 34 0.56 -6.44 -49.23
N ASP A 35 0.07 -7.41 -48.48
CA ASP A 35 0.43 -8.81 -48.63
C ASP A 35 -0.48 -9.45 -49.68
N GLY A 36 0.00 -9.58 -50.92
CA GLY A 36 -0.78 -9.98 -52.10
C GLY A 36 -1.44 -11.37 -52.02
N ASN A 37 -1.13 -12.15 -50.97
CA ASN A 37 -1.73 -13.45 -50.71
C ASN A 37 -3.00 -13.39 -49.84
N LEU A 38 -3.25 -12.29 -49.12
CA LEU A 38 -4.39 -12.14 -48.22
C LEU A 38 -5.55 -11.44 -48.93
N LYS A 39 -6.50 -12.22 -49.44
CA LYS A 39 -7.79 -11.71 -49.95
C LYS A 39 -8.76 -11.39 -48.80
N LEU A 40 -8.32 -10.57 -47.83
CA LEU A 40 -9.17 -10.14 -46.72
C LEU A 40 -9.98 -8.91 -47.11
N THR A 41 -11.28 -8.94 -46.86
CA THR A 41 -12.10 -7.72 -46.98
C THR A 41 -11.85 -6.80 -45.78
N ARG A 42 -12.24 -5.53 -45.91
CA ARG A 42 -12.20 -4.58 -44.79
C ARG A 42 -13.01 -5.09 -43.60
N ALA A 43 -14.18 -5.69 -43.87
CA ALA A 43 -15.04 -6.28 -42.85
C ALA A 43 -14.35 -7.45 -42.11
N ASP A 44 -13.67 -8.34 -42.85
CA ASP A 44 -12.93 -9.45 -42.24
C ASP A 44 -11.77 -8.96 -41.36
N THR A 45 -11.08 -7.92 -41.81
CA THR A 45 -9.98 -7.31 -41.07
C THR A 45 -10.48 -6.64 -39.79
N THR A 46 -11.55 -5.85 -39.87
CA THR A 46 -12.18 -5.24 -38.70
C THR A 46 -12.64 -6.29 -37.70
N ALA A 47 -13.34 -7.34 -38.15
CA ALA A 47 -13.80 -8.42 -37.29
C ALA A 47 -12.65 -9.19 -36.62
N LEU A 48 -11.52 -9.36 -37.32
CA LEU A 48 -10.32 -9.98 -36.76
C LEU A 48 -9.67 -9.09 -35.68
N MET A 49 -9.58 -7.79 -35.93
CA MET A 49 -9.01 -6.82 -34.99
C MET A 49 -9.88 -6.67 -33.74
N GLU A 50 -11.21 -6.68 -33.88
CA GLU A 50 -12.15 -6.70 -32.76
C GLU A 50 -12.01 -7.95 -31.90
N LYS A 51 -11.94 -9.14 -32.52
CA LYS A 51 -11.69 -10.41 -31.79
C LYS A 51 -10.34 -10.42 -31.08
N MET A 52 -9.30 -9.89 -31.71
CA MET A 52 -7.98 -9.77 -31.10
C MET A 52 -8.03 -8.82 -29.90
N HIS A 53 -8.69 -7.67 -30.05
CA HIS A 53 -8.88 -6.68 -29.00
C HIS A 53 -9.62 -7.26 -27.80
N GLU A 54 -10.76 -7.93 -28.02
CA GLU A 54 -11.56 -8.55 -26.96
C GLU A 54 -10.77 -9.63 -26.22
N LYS A 55 -10.05 -10.49 -26.95
CA LYS A 55 -9.21 -11.53 -26.36
C LYS A 55 -8.05 -10.96 -25.55
N ALA A 56 -7.42 -9.88 -26.03
CA ALA A 56 -6.37 -9.18 -25.30
C ALA A 56 -6.93 -8.53 -24.03
N ALA A 57 -8.03 -7.79 -24.14
CA ALA A 57 -8.73 -7.15 -23.03
C ALA A 57 -9.11 -8.16 -21.93
N GLY A 58 -9.68 -9.31 -22.32
CA GLY A 58 -10.01 -10.39 -21.38
C GLY A 58 -8.78 -10.89 -20.60
N LYS A 59 -7.68 -11.17 -21.31
CA LYS A 59 -6.42 -11.60 -20.67
C LYS A 59 -5.82 -10.52 -19.76
N PHE A 60 -5.89 -9.26 -20.16
CA PHE A 60 -5.40 -8.15 -19.33
C PHE A 60 -6.21 -8.04 -18.03
N ARG A 61 -7.54 -8.06 -18.11
CA ARG A 61 -8.42 -8.04 -16.93
C ARG A 61 -8.19 -9.22 -15.99
N GLU A 62 -8.00 -10.41 -16.55
CA GLU A 62 -7.70 -11.63 -15.78
C GLU A 62 -6.36 -11.49 -15.04
N LYS A 63 -5.30 -11.11 -15.76
CA LYS A 63 -3.96 -10.93 -15.18
C LYS A 63 -3.95 -9.84 -14.11
N MET A 64 -4.71 -8.76 -14.31
CA MET A 64 -4.84 -7.68 -13.33
C MET A 64 -5.48 -8.17 -12.04
N ARG A 65 -6.65 -8.83 -12.12
CA ARG A 65 -7.33 -9.39 -10.94
C ARG A 65 -6.44 -10.36 -10.18
N LYS A 66 -5.67 -11.18 -10.92
CA LYS A 66 -4.69 -12.08 -10.32
C LYS A 66 -3.61 -11.32 -9.56
N LEU A 67 -3.04 -10.27 -10.14
CA LEU A 67 -2.01 -9.44 -9.49
C LEU A 67 -2.55 -8.69 -8.27
N VAL A 68 -3.78 -8.16 -8.32
CA VAL A 68 -4.44 -7.52 -7.16
C VAL A 68 -4.52 -8.49 -5.99
N ALA A 69 -4.95 -9.73 -6.25
CA ALA A 69 -5.07 -10.77 -5.24
C ALA A 69 -3.70 -11.25 -4.74
N GLU A 70 -2.77 -11.59 -5.64
CA GLU A 70 -1.43 -12.10 -5.30
C GLU A 70 -0.60 -11.13 -4.46
N GLN A 71 -0.76 -9.82 -4.70
CA GLN A 71 0.00 -8.79 -3.99
C GLN A 71 -0.75 -8.23 -2.77
N GLU A 72 -1.92 -8.78 -2.44
CA GLU A 72 -2.81 -8.28 -1.39
C GLU A 72 -3.02 -6.75 -1.51
N LEU A 73 -3.15 -6.23 -2.74
CA LEU A 73 -3.14 -4.77 -2.97
C LEU A 73 -4.26 -4.06 -2.23
N GLU A 74 -5.43 -4.68 -2.11
CA GLU A 74 -6.54 -4.12 -1.34
C GLU A 74 -6.17 -3.85 0.11
N LYS A 75 -5.48 -4.81 0.74
CA LYS A 75 -5.02 -4.70 2.13
C LYS A 75 -3.92 -3.64 2.26
N ARG A 76 -2.95 -3.63 1.34
CA ARG A 76 -1.88 -2.62 1.34
C ARG A 76 -2.40 -1.20 1.13
N PHE A 77 -3.43 -1.01 0.28
CA PHE A 77 -4.04 0.30 0.11
C PHE A 77 -4.84 0.74 1.35
N GLU A 78 -5.46 -0.19 2.07
CA GLU A 78 -6.12 0.11 3.34
C GLU A 78 -5.11 0.50 4.42
N GLU A 79 -4.02 -0.26 4.57
CA GLU A 79 -2.90 0.07 5.47
C GLU A 79 -2.31 1.45 5.15
N LEU A 80 -2.14 1.76 3.86
CA LEU A 80 -1.63 3.06 3.44
C LEU A 80 -2.62 4.20 3.73
N LYS A 81 -3.93 3.98 3.57
CA LYS A 81 -4.95 4.97 3.92
C LYS A 81 -4.99 5.22 5.43
N GLN A 82 -4.81 4.17 6.23
CA GLN A 82 -4.69 4.31 7.67
C GLN A 82 -3.46 5.15 8.04
N LEU A 83 -2.30 4.88 7.44
CA LEU A 83 -1.09 5.67 7.64
C LEU A 83 -1.26 7.14 7.21
N GLU A 84 -1.89 7.41 6.08
CA GLU A 84 -2.22 8.77 5.63
C GLU A 84 -3.13 9.50 6.64
N THR A 85 -4.11 8.79 7.20
CA THR A 85 -5.02 9.35 8.21
C THR A 85 -4.29 9.63 9.53
N GLU A 86 -3.42 8.72 9.97
CA GLU A 86 -2.61 8.87 11.19
C GLU A 86 -1.52 9.96 11.06
N SER A 87 -1.11 10.27 9.83
CA SER A 87 -0.07 11.27 9.54
C SER A 87 -0.61 12.61 9.02
N ALA A 88 -1.92 12.75 8.78
CA ALA A 88 -2.52 13.98 8.23
C ALA A 88 -2.20 15.26 9.04
N ASP A 89 -2.02 15.12 10.36
CA ASP A 89 -1.68 16.22 11.27
C ASP A 89 -0.19 16.25 11.68
N ARG A 90 0.64 15.34 11.15
CA ARG A 90 2.07 15.24 11.47
C ARG A 90 2.88 15.63 10.25
N VAL A 91 3.71 16.68 10.37
CA VAL A 91 4.69 17.05 9.34
C VAL A 91 5.54 15.81 9.06
N GLY A 92 5.40 15.26 7.85
CA GLY A 92 6.01 13.99 7.48
C GLY A 92 7.53 14.04 7.65
N PHE A 93 8.06 13.20 8.54
CA PHE A 93 9.48 12.91 8.56
C PHE A 93 9.76 12.02 7.35
N ALA A 94 10.24 12.60 6.26
CA ALA A 94 10.72 11.82 5.13
C ALA A 94 12.04 11.17 5.57
N CYS A 95 12.00 9.86 5.84
CA CYS A 95 13.19 9.03 6.07
C CYS A 95 14.11 9.14 4.86
N SER A 96 15.03 10.09 4.91
CA SER A 96 15.96 10.43 3.83
C SER A 96 17.40 10.12 4.23
N ASN A 97 17.65 9.87 5.52
CA ASN A 97 18.97 9.63 6.07
C ASN A 97 18.95 8.50 7.12
N PRO A 98 19.38 7.28 6.73
CA PRO A 98 19.33 6.10 7.60
C PRO A 98 20.01 6.27 8.97
N LYS A 99 21.06 7.11 9.06
CA LYS A 99 21.74 7.38 10.34
C LYS A 99 20.89 8.22 11.29
N GLU A 100 20.20 9.23 10.76
CA GLU A 100 19.33 10.09 11.57
C GLU A 100 18.07 9.33 12.02
N ASP A 101 17.53 8.48 11.16
CA ASP A 101 16.37 7.63 11.47
C ASP A 101 16.69 6.62 12.59
N VAL A 102 17.85 5.95 12.51
CA VAL A 102 18.31 5.04 13.55
C VAL A 102 18.58 5.79 14.85
N ASN A 103 19.23 6.96 14.80
CA ASN A 103 19.46 7.77 15.99
C ASN A 103 18.16 8.21 16.65
N LEU A 104 17.16 8.65 15.87
CA LEU A 104 15.86 9.04 16.39
C LEU A 104 15.14 7.85 17.04
N HIS A 105 15.19 6.67 16.42
CA HIS A 105 14.60 5.46 16.97
C HIS A 105 15.27 5.01 18.27
N VAL A 106 16.61 5.03 18.31
CA VAL A 106 17.40 4.73 19.52
C VAL A 106 17.09 5.72 20.63
N LEU A 107 17.00 7.02 20.31
CA LEU A 107 16.72 8.06 21.29
C LEU A 107 15.30 7.96 21.86
N THR A 108 14.32 7.67 21.01
CA THR A 108 12.92 7.42 21.43
C THR A 108 12.83 6.18 22.33
N THR A 109 13.56 5.11 22.00
CA THR A 109 13.60 3.89 22.79
C THR A 109 14.29 4.10 24.14
N ALA A 110 15.41 4.82 24.15
CA ALA A 110 16.12 5.19 25.37
C ALA A 110 15.26 6.06 26.30
N MET A 111 14.49 7.02 25.75
CA MET A 111 13.55 7.82 26.54
C MET A 111 12.45 6.97 27.18
N LYS A 112 11.86 6.02 26.43
CA LYS A 112 10.86 5.10 26.98
C LYS A 112 11.43 4.25 28.12
N PHE A 113 12.62 3.70 27.93
CA PHE A 113 13.29 2.90 28.96
C PHE A 113 13.59 3.73 30.21
N ASN A 114 14.04 4.97 30.04
CA ASN A 114 14.35 5.87 31.16
C ASN A 114 13.07 6.29 31.92
N ASN A 115 11.98 6.59 31.21
CA ASN A 115 10.70 6.88 31.86
C ASN A 115 10.19 5.68 32.66
N HIS A 116 10.29 4.47 32.11
CA HIS A 116 9.88 3.26 32.81
C HIS A 116 10.74 2.99 34.05
N ALA A 117 12.06 3.14 33.94
CA ALA A 117 12.96 3.02 35.09
C ALA A 117 12.65 4.06 36.17
N LYS A 118 12.26 5.28 35.79
CA LYS A 118 11.85 6.32 36.73
C LYS A 118 10.55 5.95 37.45
N GLU A 119 9.57 5.41 36.74
CA GLU A 119 8.32 4.90 37.32
C GLU A 119 8.59 3.77 38.33
N GLU A 120 9.44 2.80 37.99
CA GLU A 120 9.84 1.72 38.91
C GLU A 120 10.55 2.25 40.15
N VAL A 121 11.47 3.20 39.99
CA VAL A 121 12.16 3.84 41.12
C VAL A 121 11.18 4.58 42.02
N ASP A 122 10.20 5.29 41.46
CA ASP A 122 9.21 6.01 42.24
C ASP A 122 8.26 5.05 42.98
N LEU A 123 7.90 3.90 42.38
CA LEU A 123 7.18 2.83 43.07
C LEU A 123 7.99 2.23 44.24
N LEU A 124 9.28 1.95 44.02
CA LEU A 124 10.16 1.42 45.07
C LEU A 124 10.36 2.41 46.23
N LYS A 125 10.38 3.73 45.96
CA LYS A 125 10.42 4.74 47.03
C LYS A 125 9.18 4.66 47.91
N ILE A 126 8.00 4.51 47.32
CA ILE A 126 6.74 4.36 48.06
C ILE A 126 6.79 3.10 48.93
N ASP A 127 7.26 1.98 48.38
CA ASP A 127 7.39 0.72 49.13
C ASP A 127 8.38 0.84 50.30
N VAL A 128 9.51 1.53 50.11
CA VAL A 128 10.48 1.80 51.17
C VAL A 128 9.92 2.72 52.25
N GLU A 129 9.12 3.73 51.89
CA GLU A 129 8.43 4.58 52.86
C GLU A 129 7.41 3.80 53.68
N ASN A 130 6.59 2.97 53.04
CA ASN A 130 5.63 2.08 53.70
C ASN A 130 6.32 1.07 54.64
N ALA A 131 7.44 0.51 54.21
CA ALA A 131 8.26 -0.39 55.03
C ALA A 131 8.89 0.31 56.24
N LYS A 132 9.23 1.60 56.15
CA LYS A 132 9.74 2.39 57.29
C LYS A 132 8.65 2.74 58.30
N GLU A 133 7.41 2.93 57.87
CA GLU A 133 6.29 3.20 58.77
C GLU A 133 5.89 1.96 59.58
N THR A 134 5.83 0.79 58.94
CA THR A 134 5.57 -0.49 59.63
C THR A 134 6.61 -0.80 60.72
N VAL A 135 7.91 -0.50 60.49
CA VAL A 135 8.97 -0.66 61.51
C VAL A 135 8.86 0.34 62.67
N LYS A 136 8.27 1.53 62.47
CA LYS A 136 8.04 2.51 63.55
C LYS A 136 6.89 2.12 64.47
N VAL A 137 5.89 1.39 63.97
CA VAL A 137 4.75 0.91 64.76
C VAL A 137 5.19 -0.22 65.70
N ASP A 138 6.09 -1.10 65.25
CA ASP A 138 6.54 -2.26 66.04
C ASP A 138 7.42 -1.88 67.25
N LYS A 139 8.08 -0.71 67.23
CA LYS A 139 8.83 -0.19 68.39
C LYS A 139 7.97 0.48 69.47
N ARG A 140 6.66 0.61 69.28
CA ARG A 140 5.72 1.20 70.27
C ARG A 140 4.89 0.15 71.01
N SER A 141 5.07 -1.13 70.70
CA SER A 141 4.32 -2.25 71.27
C SER A 141 5.11 -3.06 72.31
N PHE A 142 6.19 -2.50 72.85
CA PHE A 142 6.96 -3.05 73.97
C PHE A 142 6.98 -2.08 75.15
#